data_AF-A0A848T987-F1
#
_entry.id   AF-A0A848T987-F1
#
_cell.length_a   1.000
_cell.length_b   1.000
_cell.length_c   1.000
_cell.angle_alpha   90.00
_cell.angle_beta   90.00
_cell.angle_gamma   90.00
#
_symmetry.space_group_name_H-M   'P 1'
#
loop_
_entity.id
_entity.type
_entity.pdbx_description
1 polymer ?
#
loop_
_entity_poly.entity_id
_entity_poly.type
_entity_poly.pdbx_seq_one_letter_code
_entity_poly.pdbx_strand_id
1 'polypeptide(L)'
;MSHFPPPPKLPPKTGLFRRVPPAVFPAVLGLLGLVSAWRHAIAAFGVPTPPVDMAIGAVSLLFLFCSGAYLAKVTLRPGALVDDVRTLPGRTGVATLCVGLMVEAGLLGQFSPATAIVLLLLGFAGLLVLALHVLPQRLRGTDTAGPPTPALHLVFVGFIVAPGAAVPLGLAEAFLPWLIWY
;
A
#
# COMPACT_ATOMS: atom_id res chain seq x y z
N MET A 1 56.89 -11.67 1.34
CA MET A 1 55.92 -10.97 0.48
C MET A 1 54.57 -11.05 1.18
N SER A 2 54.01 -9.91 1.57
CA SER A 2 52.76 -9.82 2.34
C SER A 2 51.59 -10.33 1.50
N HIS A 3 51.00 -11.46 1.90
CA HIS A 3 49.86 -12.10 1.23
C HIS A 3 48.55 -11.49 1.76
N PHE A 4 48.27 -10.23 1.43
CA PHE A 4 46.94 -9.68 1.65
C PHE A 4 46.05 -10.02 0.45
N PRO A 5 44.91 -10.71 0.66
CA PRO A 5 43.94 -10.88 -0.41
C PRO A 5 43.45 -9.49 -0.86
N PRO A 6 43.17 -9.29 -2.16
CA PRO A 6 42.67 -8.02 -2.66
C PRO A 6 41.39 -7.63 -1.91
N PRO A 7 41.19 -6.34 -1.63
CA PRO A 7 40.00 -5.87 -0.91
C PRO A 7 38.72 -6.35 -1.64
N PRO A 8 37.65 -6.69 -0.89
CA PRO A 8 36.39 -7.09 -1.47
C PRO A 8 35.93 -6.04 -2.49
N LYS A 9 35.55 -6.49 -3.70
CA LYS A 9 35.01 -5.58 -4.72
C LYS A 9 33.82 -4.84 -4.11
N LEU A 10 33.91 -3.51 -4.07
CA LEU A 10 32.79 -2.68 -3.62
C LEU A 10 31.56 -3.06 -4.45
N PRO A 11 30.41 -3.34 -3.82
CA PRO A 11 29.20 -3.62 -4.57
C PRO A 11 28.91 -2.41 -5.48
N PRO A 12 28.51 -2.63 -6.73
CA PRO A 12 28.29 -1.54 -7.68
C PRO A 12 27.32 -0.53 -7.08
N LYS A 13 27.63 0.77 -7.24
CA LYS A 13 26.75 1.85 -6.79
C LYS A 13 25.37 1.63 -7.42
N THR A 14 24.41 1.22 -6.60
CA THR A 14 23.04 1.03 -7.07
C THR A 14 22.41 2.40 -7.25
N GLY A 15 21.83 2.65 -8.43
CA GLY A 15 21.13 3.91 -8.73
C GLY A 15 20.00 4.22 -7.73
N LEU A 16 19.61 5.50 -7.71
CA LEU A 16 18.51 6.02 -6.89
C LEU A 16 17.24 5.15 -7.08
N PHE A 17 16.49 4.96 -5.99
CA PHE A 17 15.24 4.17 -5.93
C PHE A 17 15.34 2.65 -6.18
N ARG A 18 16.50 2.09 -6.52
CA ARG A 18 16.64 0.62 -6.71
C ARG A 18 16.48 -0.21 -5.44
N ARG A 19 16.50 0.42 -4.26
CA ARG A 19 16.45 -0.25 -2.94
C ARG A 19 15.28 0.22 -2.06
N VAL A 20 14.25 0.85 -2.64
CA VAL A 20 13.08 1.30 -1.85
C VAL A 20 12.46 0.07 -1.17
N PRO A 21 12.46 0.00 0.17
CA PRO A 21 11.88 -1.14 0.85
C PRO A 21 10.35 -0.97 0.82
N PRO A 22 9.58 -2.00 0.45
CA PRO A 22 8.12 -1.93 0.53
C PRO A 22 7.62 -1.73 1.98
N ALA A 23 8.46 -2.02 2.98
CA ALA A 23 8.17 -1.80 4.40
C ALA A 23 7.97 -0.33 4.82
N VAL A 24 8.11 0.64 3.91
CA VAL A 24 7.71 2.04 4.18
C VAL A 24 6.19 2.22 4.21
N PHE A 25 5.44 1.43 3.44
CA PHE A 25 4.01 1.62 3.24
C PHE A 25 3.14 1.37 4.49
N PRO A 26 3.46 0.47 5.43
CA PRO A 26 2.70 0.34 6.67
C PRO A 26 2.67 1.63 7.50
N ALA A 27 3.80 2.33 7.62
CA ALA A 27 3.87 3.60 8.35
C ALA A 27 3.08 4.70 7.62
N VAL A 28 3.22 4.78 6.30
CA VAL A 28 2.49 5.76 5.47
C VAL A 28 0.98 5.48 5.50
N LEU A 29 0.56 4.21 5.47
CA LEU A 29 -0.84 3.81 5.61
C LEU A 29 -1.42 4.24 6.97
N GLY A 30 -0.64 4.11 8.05
CA GLY A 30 -1.03 4.62 9.36
C GLY A 30 -1.29 6.13 9.35
N LEU A 31 -0.44 6.90 8.66
CA LEU A 31 -0.65 8.34 8.48
C LEU A 31 -1.89 8.64 7.62
N LEU A 32 -2.09 7.92 6.51
CA LEU A 32 -3.28 8.06 5.66
C LEU A 32 -4.57 7.80 6.45
N GLY A 33 -4.58 6.75 7.27
CA GLY A 33 -5.71 6.44 8.16
C GLY A 33 -5.94 7.55 9.19
N LEU A 34 -4.88 8.08 9.79
CA LEU A 34 -4.97 9.17 10.77
C LEU A 34 -5.59 10.43 10.15
N VAL A 35 -5.09 10.87 9.00
CA VAL A 35 -5.61 12.08 8.36
C VAL A 35 -7.05 11.88 7.83
N SER A 36 -7.40 10.66 7.40
CA SER A 36 -8.77 10.29 7.04
C SER A 36 -9.72 10.33 8.25
N ALA A 37 -9.26 9.95 9.44
CA ALA A 37 -10.04 10.10 10.66
C ALA A 37 -10.26 11.58 11.02
N TRP A 38 -9.21 12.42 10.90
CA TRP A 38 -9.32 13.86 11.12
C TRP A 38 -10.27 14.56 10.14
N ARG A 39 -10.37 14.07 8.90
CA ARG A 39 -11.38 14.54 7.93
C ARG A 39 -12.79 14.47 8.50
N HIS A 40 -13.15 13.35 9.12
CA HIS A 40 -14.47 13.14 9.75
C HIS A 40 -14.60 13.93 11.06
N ALA A 41 -13.49 14.13 11.77
CA ALA A 41 -13.45 14.89 13.02
C ALA A 41 -13.82 16.37 12.85
N ILE A 42 -13.63 16.96 11.65
CA ILE A 42 -14.07 18.34 11.36
C ILE A 42 -15.56 18.49 11.62
N ALA A 43 -16.38 17.60 11.04
CA ALA A 43 -17.83 17.65 11.19
C ALA A 43 -18.27 17.21 12.60
N ALA A 44 -17.59 16.24 13.20
CA ALA A 44 -17.98 15.69 14.50
C ALA A 44 -17.60 16.57 15.70
N PHE A 45 -16.47 17.28 15.64
CA PHE A 45 -15.89 18.02 16.78
C PHE A 45 -15.71 19.52 16.51
N GLY A 46 -16.09 20.02 15.32
CA GLY A 46 -15.94 21.43 14.97
C GLY A 46 -14.48 21.90 14.85
N VAL A 47 -13.57 20.98 14.50
CA VAL A 47 -12.14 21.29 14.32
C VAL A 47 -11.96 22.22 13.10
N PRO A 48 -11.06 23.21 13.15
CA PRO A 48 -10.77 24.03 11.98
C PRO A 48 -10.35 23.19 10.77
N THR A 49 -11.01 23.40 9.64
CA THR A 49 -10.74 22.71 8.37
C THR A 49 -9.31 22.92 7.82
N PRO A 50 -8.74 24.15 7.79
CA PRO A 50 -7.46 24.41 7.12
C PRO A 50 -6.28 23.52 7.58
N PRO A 51 -5.99 23.33 8.88
CA PRO A 51 -4.87 22.49 9.29
C PRO A 51 -5.06 21.01 8.92
N VAL A 52 -6.30 20.51 8.92
CA VAL A 52 -6.61 19.13 8.53
C VAL A 52 -6.42 18.94 7.02
N ASP A 53 -6.85 19.90 6.21
CA ASP A 53 -6.63 19.89 4.76
C ASP A 53 -5.14 19.93 4.39
N MET A 54 -4.36 20.76 5.07
CA MET A 54 -2.91 20.80 4.89
C MET A 54 -2.25 19.48 5.27
N ALA A 55 -2.65 18.86 6.38
CA ALA A 55 -2.14 17.56 6.79
C ALA A 55 -2.49 16.45 5.79
N ILE A 56 -3.72 16.46 5.25
CA ILE A 56 -4.13 15.54 4.19
C ILE A 56 -3.28 15.72 2.95
N GLY A 57 -3.11 16.95 2.46
CA GLY A 57 -2.26 17.22 1.30
C GLY A 57 -0.81 16.76 1.51
N ALA A 58 -0.22 17.02 2.68
CA ALA A 58 1.14 16.62 3.01
C ALA A 58 1.31 15.07 3.02
N VAL A 59 0.38 14.36 3.66
CA VAL A 59 0.43 12.89 3.74
C VAL A 59 0.14 12.25 2.38
N SER A 60 -0.81 12.78 1.60
CA SER A 60 -1.06 12.35 0.22
C SER A 60 0.17 12.54 -0.66
N LEU A 61 0.85 13.69 -0.59
CA LEU A 61 2.09 13.91 -1.34
C LEU A 61 3.21 12.94 -0.92
N LEU A 62 3.35 12.65 0.38
CA LEU A 62 4.28 11.64 0.88
C LEU A 62 3.95 10.26 0.33
N PHE A 63 2.67 9.87 0.34
CA PHE A 63 2.22 8.58 -0.20
C PHE A 63 2.50 8.48 -1.70
N LEU A 64 2.20 9.52 -2.48
CA LEU A 64 2.49 9.57 -3.91
C LEU A 64 4.00 9.52 -4.19
N PHE A 65 4.82 10.19 -3.39
CA PHE A 65 6.28 10.10 -3.49
C PHE A 65 6.78 8.68 -3.22
N CYS A 66 6.35 8.03 -2.14
CA CYS A 66 6.71 6.65 -1.83
C CYS A 66 6.24 5.67 -2.92
N SER A 67 5.02 5.87 -3.43
CA SER A 67 4.44 5.07 -4.52
C SER A 67 5.21 5.24 -5.81
N GLY A 68 5.58 6.47 -6.18
CA GLY A 68 6.41 6.76 -7.34
C GLY A 68 7.82 6.19 -7.23
N ALA A 69 8.44 6.28 -6.05
CA ALA A 69 9.74 5.69 -5.78
C ALA A 69 9.71 4.15 -5.88
N TYR A 70 8.63 3.52 -5.39
CA TYR A 70 8.43 2.07 -5.52
C TYR A 70 8.13 1.67 -6.97
N LEU A 71 7.32 2.44 -7.70
CA LEU A 71 7.07 2.20 -9.11
C LEU A 71 8.36 2.33 -9.94
N ALA A 72 9.22 3.30 -9.63
CA ALA A 72 10.55 3.43 -10.23
C ALA A 72 11.41 2.18 -9.95
N LYS A 73 11.37 1.64 -8.73
CA LYS A 73 12.05 0.37 -8.40
C LYS A 73 11.57 -0.79 -9.28
N VAL A 74 10.25 -0.94 -9.42
CA VAL A 74 9.63 -2.05 -10.17
C VAL A 74 9.85 -1.90 -11.67
N THR A 75 9.73 -0.69 -12.22
CA THR A 75 9.97 -0.44 -13.66
C THR A 75 11.43 -0.65 -14.06
N LEU A 76 12.38 -0.27 -13.20
CA LEU A 76 13.81 -0.49 -13.44
C LEU A 76 14.25 -1.95 -13.23
N ARG A 77 13.49 -2.74 -12.45
CA ARG A 77 13.74 -4.15 -12.20
C ARG A 77 12.42 -4.88 -11.93
N PRO A 78 11.70 -5.36 -12.96
CA PRO A 78 10.39 -5.99 -12.78
C PRO A 78 10.39 -7.18 -11.81
N GLY A 79 11.48 -7.96 -11.80
CA GLY A 79 11.67 -9.07 -10.85
C GLY A 79 11.73 -8.64 -9.37
N ALA A 80 11.92 -7.35 -9.07
CA ALA A 80 11.98 -6.86 -7.70
C ALA A 80 10.64 -6.99 -6.96
N LEU A 81 9.51 -6.90 -7.67
CA LEU A 81 8.20 -7.13 -7.06
C LEU A 81 8.07 -8.60 -6.62
N VAL A 82 8.51 -9.53 -7.47
CA VAL A 82 8.51 -10.97 -7.16
C VAL A 82 9.42 -11.27 -5.98
N ASP A 83 10.61 -10.64 -5.95
CA ASP A 83 11.54 -10.77 -4.82
C ASP A 83 10.93 -10.23 -3.51
N ASP A 84 10.26 -9.07 -3.57
CA ASP A 84 9.63 -8.45 -2.40
C ASP A 84 8.54 -9.39 -1.82
N VAL A 85 7.62 -9.88 -2.66
CA VAL A 85 6.50 -10.74 -2.22
C VAL A 85 6.92 -12.15 -1.77
N ARG A 86 8.19 -12.55 -1.94
CA ARG A 86 8.69 -13.81 -1.34
C ARG A 86 8.88 -13.72 0.17
N THR A 87 9.04 -12.51 0.69
CA THR A 87 9.28 -12.26 2.12
C THR A 87 8.01 -11.79 2.81
N LEU A 88 7.85 -12.09 4.10
CA LEU A 88 6.72 -11.59 4.87
C LEU A 88 6.66 -10.05 4.91
N PRO A 89 7.77 -9.34 5.21
CA PRO A 89 7.74 -7.88 5.26
C PRO A 89 7.43 -7.26 3.89
N GLY A 90 7.90 -7.88 2.81
CA GLY A 90 7.60 -7.41 1.46
C GLY A 90 6.14 -7.61 1.07
N ARG A 91 5.51 -8.75 1.41
CA ARG A 91 4.06 -8.94 1.23
C ARG A 91 3.25 -7.90 1.99
N THR A 92 3.58 -7.65 3.25
CA THR A 92 2.92 -6.62 4.06
C THR A 92 3.08 -5.24 3.43
N GLY A 93 4.26 -4.90 2.94
CA GLY A 93 4.51 -3.62 2.28
C GLY A 93 3.70 -3.45 0.98
N VAL A 94 3.62 -4.48 0.14
CA VAL A 94 2.81 -4.44 -1.09
C VAL A 94 1.31 -4.40 -0.76
N ALA A 95 0.85 -5.15 0.24
CA ALA A 95 -0.54 -5.11 0.70
C ALA A 95 -0.91 -3.71 1.20
N THR A 96 -0.06 -3.08 2.01
CA THR A 96 -0.30 -1.74 2.55
C THR A 96 -0.20 -0.64 1.50
N LEU A 97 0.61 -0.80 0.44
CA LEU A 97 0.53 0.04 -0.76
C LEU A 97 -0.85 -0.05 -1.41
N CYS A 98 -1.36 -1.27 -1.63
CA CYS A 98 -2.66 -1.49 -2.26
C CYS A 98 -3.81 -0.91 -1.41
N VAL A 99 -3.77 -1.12 -0.10
CA VAL A 99 -4.74 -0.51 0.83
C VAL A 99 -4.59 1.02 0.87
N GLY A 100 -3.36 1.53 0.82
CA GLY A 100 -3.10 2.96 0.73
C GLY A 100 -3.72 3.61 -0.50
N LEU A 101 -3.69 2.94 -1.66
CA LEU A 101 -4.38 3.42 -2.88
C LEU A 101 -5.90 3.53 -2.67
N MET A 102 -6.51 2.58 -1.95
CA MET A 102 -7.95 2.62 -1.65
C MET A 102 -8.30 3.74 -0.66
N VAL A 103 -7.46 4.01 0.34
CA VAL A 103 -7.64 5.16 1.26
C VAL A 103 -7.46 6.48 0.53
N GLU A 104 -6.40 6.60 -0.27
CA GLU A 104 -6.10 7.80 -1.07
C GLU A 104 -7.22 8.11 -2.06
N ALA A 105 -7.87 7.09 -2.64
CA ALA A 105 -9.07 7.27 -3.45
C ALA A 105 -10.19 7.99 -2.69
N GLY A 106 -10.41 7.66 -1.42
CA GLY A 106 -11.41 8.34 -0.57
C GLY A 106 -11.04 9.80 -0.31
N LEU A 107 -9.76 10.11 -0.14
CA LEU A 107 -9.26 11.48 0.07
C LEU A 107 -9.35 12.34 -1.21
N LEU A 108 -9.09 11.74 -2.37
CA LEU A 108 -9.08 12.42 -3.66
C LEU A 108 -10.46 12.53 -4.34
N GLY A 109 -11.44 11.74 -3.90
CA GLY A 109 -12.76 11.63 -4.54
C GLY A 109 -13.47 12.97 -4.75
N GLN A 110 -13.33 13.90 -3.81
CA GLN A 110 -13.94 15.24 -3.90
C GLN A 110 -13.30 16.16 -4.95
N PHE A 111 -12.05 15.89 -5.34
CA PHE A 111 -11.31 16.70 -6.33
C PHE A 111 -11.40 16.11 -7.74
N SER A 112 -11.28 14.79 -7.85
CA SER A 112 -11.38 14.07 -9.12
C SER A 112 -11.97 12.67 -8.89
N PRO A 113 -13.29 12.51 -9.08
CA PRO A 113 -13.96 11.22 -8.95
C PRO A 113 -13.35 10.17 -9.90
N ALA A 114 -13.01 10.55 -11.13
CA ALA A 114 -12.42 9.64 -12.11
C ALA A 114 -11.07 9.08 -11.63
N THR A 115 -10.18 9.94 -11.12
CA THR A 115 -8.87 9.50 -10.59
C THR A 115 -9.05 8.63 -9.35
N ALA A 116 -9.97 8.98 -8.47
CA ALA A 116 -10.27 8.19 -7.27
C ALA A 116 -10.78 6.79 -7.62
N ILE A 117 -11.67 6.65 -8.62
CA ILE A 117 -12.14 5.34 -9.10
C ILE A 117 -10.96 4.50 -9.60
N VAL A 118 -10.06 5.08 -10.39
CA VAL A 118 -8.87 4.37 -10.90
C VAL A 118 -7.99 3.88 -9.74
N LEU A 119 -7.72 4.73 -8.75
CA LEU A 119 -6.91 4.36 -7.58
C LEU A 119 -7.57 3.26 -6.74
N LEU A 120 -8.88 3.35 -6.53
CA LEU A 120 -9.67 2.34 -5.83
C LEU A 120 -9.58 0.99 -6.53
N LEU A 121 -9.84 0.95 -7.84
CA LEU A 121 -9.78 -0.28 -8.63
C LEU A 121 -8.36 -0.86 -8.69
N LEU A 122 -7.34 -0.01 -8.84
CA LEU A 122 -5.95 -0.44 -8.85
C LEU A 122 -5.52 -1.05 -7.51
N GLY A 123 -5.88 -0.39 -6.40
CA GLY A 123 -5.61 -0.90 -5.05
C GLY A 123 -6.34 -2.22 -4.79
N PHE A 124 -7.63 -2.29 -5.12
CA PHE A 124 -8.44 -3.48 -4.94
C PHE A 124 -7.91 -4.67 -5.78
N ALA A 125 -7.69 -4.45 -7.07
CA ALA A 125 -7.18 -5.49 -7.97
C ALA A 125 -5.77 -5.94 -7.58
N GLY A 126 -4.89 -5.00 -7.19
CA GLY A 126 -3.54 -5.31 -6.72
C GLY A 126 -3.55 -6.18 -5.46
N LEU A 127 -4.41 -5.88 -4.50
CA LEU A 127 -4.58 -6.68 -3.29
C LEU A 127 -5.17 -8.06 -3.62
N LEU A 128 -6.14 -8.13 -4.54
CA LEU A 128 -6.72 -9.39 -5.01
C LEU A 128 -5.68 -10.29 -5.66
N VAL A 129 -4.85 -9.75 -6.56
CA VAL A 129 -3.75 -10.50 -7.18
C VAL A 129 -2.77 -11.02 -6.13
N LEU A 130 -2.42 -10.19 -5.14
CA LEU A 130 -1.54 -10.61 -4.04
C LEU A 130 -2.18 -11.73 -3.20
N ALA A 131 -3.46 -11.61 -2.86
CA ALA A 131 -4.19 -12.63 -2.11
C ALA A 131 -4.25 -13.96 -2.87
N LEU A 132 -4.58 -13.92 -4.16
CA LEU A 132 -4.61 -15.10 -5.04
C LEU A 132 -3.22 -15.72 -5.23
N HIS A 133 -2.15 -14.92 -5.14
CA HIS A 133 -0.78 -15.44 -5.16
C HIS A 133 -0.40 -16.14 -3.86
N VAL A 134 -0.76 -15.57 -2.70
CA VAL A 134 -0.34 -16.06 -1.37
C VAL A 134 -1.21 -17.21 -0.86
N LEU A 135 -2.53 -17.17 -1.09
CA LEU A 135 -3.47 -18.13 -0.52
C LEU A 135 -3.18 -19.60 -0.90
N PRO A 136 -2.93 -19.95 -2.18
CA PRO A 136 -2.65 -21.35 -2.54
C PRO A 136 -1.37 -21.88 -1.90
N GLN A 137 -0.34 -21.03 -1.77
CA GLN A 137 0.94 -21.41 -1.15
C GLN A 137 0.76 -21.71 0.33
N ARG A 138 -0.08 -20.92 1.02
CA ARG A 138 -0.45 -21.13 2.41
C ARG A 138 -1.25 -22.41 2.61
N LEU A 139 -2.29 -22.63 1.79
CA LEU A 139 -3.15 -23.81 1.90
C LEU A 139 -2.41 -25.12 1.61
N ARG A 140 -1.42 -25.10 0.71
CA ARG A 140 -0.58 -26.27 0.39
C ARG A 140 0.59 -26.47 1.36
N GLY A 141 0.81 -25.56 2.31
CA GLY A 141 1.97 -25.60 3.21
C GLY A 141 3.32 -25.37 2.51
N THR A 142 3.33 -24.82 1.29
CA THR A 142 4.57 -24.57 0.53
C THR A 142 5.13 -23.18 0.78
N ASP A 143 4.47 -22.37 1.60
CA ASP A 143 4.90 -21.01 1.87
C ASP A 143 6.04 -20.94 2.90
N THR A 144 7.21 -20.50 2.45
CA THR A 144 8.40 -20.35 3.28
C THR A 144 8.54 -18.95 3.91
N ALA A 145 7.60 -18.03 3.67
CA ALA A 145 7.69 -16.65 4.15
C ALA A 145 7.52 -16.51 5.67
N GLY A 146 7.22 -17.58 6.40
CA GLY A 146 7.10 -17.58 7.86
C GLY A 146 5.65 -17.73 8.36
N PRO A 147 5.45 -17.78 9.69
CA PRO A 147 4.16 -18.08 10.29
C PRO A 147 3.09 -17.01 9.99
N PRO A 148 1.79 -17.33 10.14
CA PRO A 148 0.73 -16.33 10.07
C PRO A 148 0.95 -15.24 11.12
N THR A 149 0.92 -13.98 10.69
CA THR A 149 1.04 -12.80 11.57
C THR A 149 -0.11 -11.84 11.29
N PRO A 150 -0.43 -10.90 12.21
CA PRO A 150 -1.43 -9.86 11.94
C PRO A 150 -1.10 -9.05 10.68
N ALA A 151 0.19 -8.81 10.43
CA ALA A 151 0.66 -8.13 9.22
C ALA A 151 0.29 -8.87 7.93
N LEU A 152 0.29 -10.21 7.94
CA LEU A 152 -0.18 -11.02 6.81
C LEU A 152 -1.70 -10.93 6.61
N HIS A 153 -2.48 -10.75 7.69
CA HIS A 153 -3.94 -10.66 7.59
C HIS A 153 -4.37 -9.49 6.71
N LEU A 154 -3.57 -8.41 6.62
CA LEU A 154 -3.84 -7.30 5.70
C LEU A 154 -4.00 -7.72 4.24
N VAL A 155 -3.32 -8.80 3.80
CA VAL A 155 -3.47 -9.34 2.44
C VAL A 155 -4.91 -9.81 2.17
N PHE A 156 -5.58 -10.33 3.21
CA PHE A 156 -6.91 -10.92 3.10
C PHE A 156 -8.03 -10.02 3.61
N VAL A 157 -7.75 -9.18 4.62
CA VAL A 157 -8.73 -8.33 5.29
C VAL A 157 -8.67 -6.90 4.77
N GLY A 158 -7.58 -6.48 4.12
CA GLY A 158 -7.41 -5.09 3.65
C GLY A 158 -8.51 -4.59 2.71
N PHE A 159 -9.28 -5.49 2.09
CA PHE A 159 -10.43 -5.15 1.26
C PHE A 159 -11.52 -4.40 2.03
N ILE A 160 -11.65 -4.58 3.36
CA ILE A 160 -12.69 -3.89 4.17
C ILE A 160 -12.63 -2.36 4.11
N VAL A 161 -11.50 -1.82 3.63
CA VAL A 161 -11.28 -0.37 3.49
C VAL A 161 -11.92 0.18 2.21
N ALA A 162 -12.12 -0.66 1.19
CA ALA A 162 -12.65 -0.25 -0.12
C ALA A 162 -14.01 0.51 -0.05
N PRO A 163 -14.98 0.11 0.79
CA PRO A 163 -16.25 0.84 0.95
C PRO A 163 -16.07 2.32 1.34
N GLY A 164 -15.01 2.65 2.10
CA GLY A 164 -14.73 4.02 2.51
C GLY A 164 -14.54 4.99 1.34
N ALA A 165 -14.06 4.50 0.19
CA ALA A 165 -14.01 5.26 -1.05
C ALA A 165 -15.17 4.92 -2.01
N ALA A 166 -15.60 3.65 -2.07
CA ALA A 166 -16.62 3.22 -3.02
C ALA A 166 -18.00 3.87 -2.79
N VAL A 167 -18.42 4.02 -1.53
CA VAL A 167 -19.72 4.63 -1.18
C VAL A 167 -19.82 6.08 -1.66
N PRO A 168 -18.90 7.00 -1.29
CA PRO A 168 -18.97 8.38 -1.76
C PRO A 168 -18.77 8.52 -3.28
N LEU A 169 -18.15 7.54 -3.95
CA LEU A 169 -17.99 7.51 -5.40
C LEU A 169 -19.20 6.91 -6.16
N GLY A 170 -20.26 6.49 -5.45
CA GLY A 170 -21.43 5.87 -6.08
C GLY A 170 -21.21 4.45 -6.59
N LEU A 171 -20.14 3.78 -6.12
CA LEU A 171 -19.79 2.39 -6.48
C LEU A 171 -20.19 1.38 -5.39
N ALA A 172 -21.06 1.78 -4.46
CA ALA A 172 -21.47 0.96 -3.33
C ALA A 172 -21.89 -0.47 -3.72
N GLU A 173 -22.79 -0.61 -4.68
CA GLU A 173 -23.33 -1.90 -5.16
C GLU A 173 -22.27 -2.84 -5.75
N ALA A 174 -21.19 -2.28 -6.31
CA ALA A 174 -20.10 -3.08 -6.88
C ALA A 174 -19.18 -3.66 -5.81
N PHE A 175 -19.17 -3.09 -4.59
CA PHE A 175 -18.23 -3.46 -3.53
C PHE A 175 -18.92 -4.10 -2.32
N LEU A 176 -19.95 -3.46 -1.76
CA LEU A 176 -20.61 -3.88 -0.51
C LEU A 176 -21.07 -5.35 -0.49
N PRO A 177 -21.78 -5.87 -1.51
CA PRO A 177 -22.27 -7.26 -1.51
C PRO A 177 -21.16 -8.33 -1.42
N TRP A 178 -19.94 -7.99 -1.84
CA TRP A 178 -18.81 -8.90 -1.88
C TRP A 178 -17.89 -8.78 -0.66
N LEU A 179 -18.05 -7.71 0.12
CA LEU A 179 -17.09 -7.26 1.13
C LEU A 179 -17.64 -7.28 2.54
N ILE A 180 -18.88 -6.84 2.71
CA ILE A 180 -19.55 -6.72 3.99
C ILE A 180 -20.80 -7.59 3.87
N TRP A 181 -20.86 -8.65 4.67
CA TRP A 181 -22.07 -9.45 4.83
C TRP A 181 -23.18 -8.55 5.38
N TYR A 182 -24.17 -8.24 4.53
CA TYR A 182 -25.50 -7.76 4.93
C TYR A 182 -26.55 -8.50 4.11
#